data_AF-A0A5C5U0L2-F1
#
_entry.id   AF-A0A5C5U0L2-F1
#
_cell.length_a   1.000
_cell.length_b   1.000
_cell.length_c   1.000
_cell.angle_alpha   90.00
_cell.angle_beta   90.00
_cell.angle_gamma   90.00
#
_symmetry.space_group_name_H-M   'P 1'
#
loop_
_entity.id
_entity.type
_entity.pdbx_description
1 polymer ?
#
loop_
_entity_poly.entity_id
_entity_poly.type
_entity_poly.pdbx_seq_one_letter_code
_entity_poly.pdbx_strand_id
1 'polypeptide(L)' 'LQCLGITFGDALAQHMGLDWVAVEDEYGRDPALRLDGTSVLVFPMTSISKRIEQGEVVDVYDLFNAACNTINDTARHSA' A
#
# COMPACT_ATOMS: atom_id res chain seq x y z
N LEU A 1 2.85 -15.40 -0.52
CA LEU A 1 2.44 -14.16 0.20
C LEU A 1 2.12 -13.00 -0.75
N GLN A 2 2.72 -12.91 -1.94
CA GLN A 2 2.45 -11.80 -2.87
C GLN A 2 0.97 -11.64 -3.25
N CYS A 3 0.23 -12.74 -3.45
CA CYS A 3 -1.22 -12.66 -3.71
C CYS A 3 -2.00 -11.99 -2.56
N LEU A 4 -1.59 -12.20 -1.30
CA LEU A 4 -2.20 -11.54 -0.15
C LEU A 4 -1.90 -10.04 -0.15
N GLY A 5 -0.70 -9.63 -0.58
CA GLY A 5 -0.37 -8.22 -0.76
C GLY A 5 -1.21 -7.54 -1.84
N ILE A 6 -1.50 -8.22 -2.95
CA ILE A 6 -2.44 -7.71 -3.97
C ILE A 6 -3.85 -7.54 -3.40
N THR A 7 -4.42 -8.58 -2.77
CA THR A 7 -5.77 -8.50 -2.19
C THR A 7 -5.85 -7.44 -1.08
N PHE A 8 -4.79 -7.28 -0.30
CA PHE A 8 -4.67 -6.20 0.68
C PHE A 8 -4.67 -4.82 0.01
N GLY A 9 -3.95 -4.67 -1.10
CA GLY A 9 -3.98 -3.47 -1.94
C GLY A 9 -5.38 -3.19 -2.51
N ASP A 10 -6.07 -4.20 -3.03
CA ASP A 10 -7.43 -4.05 -3.54
C ASP A 10 -8.42 -3.58 -2.46
N ALA A 11 -8.27 -4.07 -1.23
CA ALA A 11 -9.08 -3.60 -0.11
C ALA A 11 -8.80 -2.11 0.19
N LEU A 12 -7.54 -1.67 0.15
CA LEU A 12 -7.18 -0.26 0.37
C LEU A 12 -7.73 0.62 -0.76
N ALA A 13 -7.58 0.19 -2.01
CA ALA A 13 -8.12 0.88 -3.18
C ALA A 13 -9.64 1.09 -3.07
N GLN A 14 -10.38 0.03 -2.76
CA GLN A 14 -11.84 0.10 -2.62
C GLN A 14 -12.28 0.97 -1.44
N HIS A 15 -11.57 0.90 -0.31
CA HIS A 15 -11.96 1.63 0.89
C HIS A 15 -11.62 3.13 0.83
N MET A 16 -10.47 3.46 0.25
CA MET A 16 -9.93 4.83 0.25
C MET A 16 -10.06 5.55 -1.10
N GLY A 17 -10.56 4.87 -2.14
CA GLY A 17 -10.64 5.44 -3.48
C GLY A 17 -9.26 5.65 -4.12
N LEU A 18 -8.36 4.68 -3.96
CA LEU A 18 -7.02 4.72 -4.56
C LEU A 18 -7.04 4.01 -5.92
N ASP A 19 -6.17 4.46 -6.83
CA ASP A 19 -6.02 3.87 -8.15
C ASP A 19 -4.76 3.03 -8.24
N TRP A 20 -4.89 1.82 -8.81
CA TRP A 20 -3.74 1.02 -9.18
C TRP A 20 -2.99 1.66 -10.34
N VAL A 21 -1.69 1.84 -10.15
CA VAL A 21 -0.77 2.42 -11.13
C VAL A 21 0.46 1.55 -11.25
N ALA A 22 1.13 1.64 -12.39
CA ALA A 22 2.46 1.09 -12.55
C ALA A 22 3.47 2.24 -12.39
N VAL A 23 4.38 2.10 -11.43
CA VAL A 23 5.49 3.03 -11.20
C VAL A 23 6.72 2.44 -11.89
N GLU A 24 7.31 3.19 -12.81
CA GLU A 24 8.52 2.79 -13.53
C GLU A 24 9.72 3.59 -13.05
N ASP A 25 10.83 2.91 -12.78
CA ASP A 25 12.14 3.50 -12.53
C ASP A 25 13.22 2.81 -13.37
N GLU A 26 14.49 3.15 -13.12
CA GLU A 26 15.63 2.60 -13.86
C GLU A 26 15.85 1.08 -13.61
N TYR A 27 15.23 0.51 -12.58
CA TYR A 27 15.37 -0.89 -12.17
C TYR A 27 14.15 -1.74 -12.54
N GLY A 28 13.00 -1.15 -12.85
CA GLY A 28 11.84 -1.89 -13.34
C GLY A 28 10.52 -1.17 -13.20
N ARG A 29 9.44 -1.98 -13.20
CA ARG A 29 8.05 -1.53 -13.06
C ARG A 29 7.40 -2.23 -11.87
N ASP A 30 6.96 -1.45 -10.89
CA ASP A 30 6.29 -1.94 -9.70
C ASP A 30 4.82 -1.49 -9.63
N PRO A 31 3.88 -2.37 -9.26
CA PRO A 31 2.50 -1.98 -9.02
C PRO A 31 2.38 -1.23 -7.69
N ALA A 32 1.71 -0.09 -7.71
CA ALA A 32 1.42 0.75 -6.56
C ALA A 32 -0.03 1.24 -6.58
N LEU A 33 -0.50 1.75 -5.45
CA LEU A 33 -1.73 2.53 -5.37
C LEU A 33 -1.37 4.02 -5.30
N ARG A 34 -2.12 4.87 -6.00
CA ARG A 34 -2.01 6.32 -5.93
C ARG A 34 -3.27 6.90 -5.29
N LEU A 35 -3.08 7.86 -4.38
CA LEU A 35 -4.17 8.73 -3.94
C LEU A 35 -4.26 9.93 -4.87
N ASP A 36 -5.37 10.04 -5.58
CA ASP A 36 -5.58 11.08 -6.56
C ASP A 36 -5.50 12.50 -5.97
N GLY A 37 -4.92 13.42 -6.74
CA GLY A 37 -4.65 14.79 -6.31
C GLY A 37 -3.45 14.94 -5.36
N THR A 38 -2.71 13.85 -5.09
CA THR A 38 -1.50 13.87 -4.25
C THR A 38 -0.32 13.17 -4.92
N SER A 39 0.87 13.28 -4.32
CA SER A 39 2.05 12.48 -4.68
C SER A 39 2.16 11.16 -3.90
N VAL A 40 1.15 10.80 -3.12
CA VAL A 40 1.18 9.60 -2.26
C VAL A 40 1.08 8.33 -3.09
N LEU A 41 2.07 7.46 -2.91
CA LEU A 41 2.13 6.11 -3.47
C LEU A 41 2.20 5.06 -2.36
N VAL A 42 1.46 3.97 -2.51
CA VAL A 42 1.42 2.84 -1.57
C VAL A 42 1.82 1.57 -2.28
N PHE A 43 2.72 0.78 -1.67
CA PHE A 43 3.28 -0.44 -2.27
C PHE A 43 2.85 -1.69 -1.48
N PRO A 44 1.60 -2.17 -1.65
CA PRO A 44 1.03 -3.22 -0.79
C PRO A 44 1.58 -4.63 -1.09
N MET A 45 2.04 -4.88 -2.32
CA MET A 45 2.47 -6.19 -2.83
C MET A 45 3.38 -6.96 -1.85
N THR A 46 4.46 -6.32 -1.40
CA THR A 46 5.45 -6.94 -0.49
C THR A 46 5.30 -6.53 0.98
N SER A 47 4.31 -5.69 1.30
CA SER A 47 4.18 -5.09 2.64
C SER A 47 3.98 -6.11 3.75
N ILE A 48 3.23 -7.19 3.47
CA ILE A 48 3.00 -8.27 4.44
C ILE A 48 4.16 -9.26 4.45
N SER A 49 4.73 -9.62 3.29
CA SER A 49 5.83 -10.60 3.24
C SER A 49 7.08 -10.10 3.95
N LYS A 50 7.44 -8.82 3.79
CA LYS A 50 8.61 -8.22 4.45
C LYS A 50 8.53 -8.30 5.98
N ARG A 51 7.33 -8.10 6.55
CA ARG A 51 7.10 -8.20 8.00
C ARG A 51 7.26 -9.63 8.51
N ILE A 52 6.68 -10.59 7.79
CA ILE A 52 6.81 -12.02 8.13
C ILE A 52 8.28 -12.47 8.03
N GLU A 53 9.00 -12.03 7.00
CA GLU A 53 10.44 -12.30 6.83
C GLU A 53 11.28 -11.72 7.99
N GLN A 54 10.83 -10.62 8.60
CA GLN A 54 11.42 -10.02 9.79
C GLN A 54 11.00 -10.69 11.10
N GLY A 55 10.16 -11.73 11.04
CA GLY A 55 9.66 -12.47 12.21
C GLY A 55 8.50 -11.80 12.93
N GLU A 56 7.85 -10.81 12.31
CA GLU A 56 6.67 -10.15 12.88
C GLU A 56 5.42 -11.04 12.78
N VAL A 57 4.57 -10.98 13.80
CA VAL A 57 3.20 -11.49 13.73
C VAL A 57 2.31 -10.40 13.15
N VAL A 58 1.73 -10.66 11.98
CA VAL A 58 0.91 -9.69 11.26
C VAL A 58 -0.57 -10.00 11.48
N ASP A 59 -1.27 -9.12 12.18
CA ASP A 59 -2.72 -9.03 12.08
C ASP A 59 -3.08 -8.16 10.87
N VAL A 60 -3.78 -8.75 9.89
CA VAL A 60 -4.08 -8.09 8.61
C VAL A 60 -5.07 -6.95 8.78
N TYR A 61 -6.00 -7.05 9.73
CA TYR A 61 -7.01 -6.03 9.98
C TYR A 61 -6.39 -4.80 10.67
N ASP A 62 -5.52 -5.02 11.66
CA ASP A 62 -4.79 -3.93 12.30
C ASP A 62 -3.82 -3.24 11.32
N LEU A 63 -3.14 -4.02 10.48
CA LEU A 63 -2.28 -3.49 9.42
C LEU A 63 -3.08 -2.64 8.42
N PHE A 64 -4.30 -3.06 8.07
CA PHE A 64 -5.18 -2.30 7.18
C PHE A 64 -5.55 -0.95 7.78
N ASN A 65 -6.01 -0.93 9.03
CA ASN A 65 -6.36 0.31 9.73
C ASN A 65 -5.16 1.25 9.87
N ALA A 66 -3.99 0.70 10.20
CA ALA A 66 -2.74 1.45 10.30
C ALA A 66 -2.33 2.05 8.94
N ALA A 67 -2.48 1.31 7.85
CA ALA A 67 -2.23 1.79 6.49
C ALA A 67 -3.17 2.95 6.13
N CYS A 68 -4.47 2.83 6.40
CA CYS A 68 -5.44 3.90 6.14
C CYS A 68 -5.09 5.20 6.88
N ASN A 69 -4.74 5.10 8.16
CA ASN A 69 -4.30 6.25 8.95
C ASN A 69 -3.04 6.89 8.36
N THR A 70 -2.03 6.06 8.04
CA THR A 70 -0.76 6.52 7.45
C THR A 70 -0.97 7.23 6.12
N ILE A 71 -1.84 6.70 5.24
CA ILE A 71 -2.14 7.30 3.94
C ILE A 71 -2.81 8.67 4.13
N ASN A 72 -3.81 8.77 5.00
CA ASN A 72 -4.49 10.05 5.30
C ASN A 72 -3.54 11.09 5.89
N ASP A 73 -2.67 10.67 6.82
CA ASP A 73 -1.68 11.57 7.41
C ASP A 73 -0.66 12.03 6.37
N THR A 74 -0.18 11.13 5.50
CA THR A 74 0.76 11.49 4.44
C THR A 74 0.10 12.45 3.44
N ALA A 75 -1.16 12.21 3.06
CA ALA A 75 -1.92 13.03 2.14
C ALA A 75 -1.97 14.50 2.59
N ARG A 76 -2.20 14.75 3.90
CA ARG A 76 -2.24 16.09 4.50
C ARG A 76 -0.94 16.89 4.35
N HIS A 77 0.20 16.20 4.21
CA HIS A 77 1.51 16.85 4.07
C HIS A 77 2.00 16.90 2.62
N SER A 78 1.26 16.31 1.68
CA SER A 78 1.63 16.17 0.26
C SER A 78 0.88 17.13 -0.68
N ALA A 79 -0.13 17.83 -0.18
CA ALA A 79 -0.96 18.78 -0.91
C ALA A 79 -0.43 20.23 -0.85
#